data_AF-A0A5J5F5C0-F1
#
_entry.id   AF-A0A5J5F5C0-F1
#
_cell.length_a   1.000
_cell.length_b   1.000
_cell.length_c   1.000
_cell.angle_alpha   90.00
_cell.angle_beta   90.00
_cell.angle_gamma   90.00
#
_symmetry.space_group_name_H-M   'P 1'
#
loop_
_entity.id
_entity.type
_entity.pdbx_description
1 polymer ?
#
loop_
_entity_poly.entity_id
_entity_poly.type
_entity_poly.pdbx_seq_one_letter_code
_entity_poly.pdbx_strand_id
1 'polypeptide(L)'
;MEQSKEKSKKKTKKPYYIKKADVDLDGYRNEIQERDPAHLLKRAAVAVKTSRQFQLFLAFQAVAVAFGIGQIMLCIGLLWMFYANTGNRKPGEKSAYSLFNENVEAIDGATNLEYLDREMRRQLY
;
A
#
# COMPACT_ATOMS: atom_id res chain seq x y z
N MET A 1 -6.90 51.51 -23.75
CA MET A 1 -5.61 50.81 -23.95
C MET A 1 -5.78 49.39 -23.45
N GLU A 2 -6.08 48.50 -24.39
CA GLU A 2 -6.24 47.07 -24.21
C GLU A 2 -4.85 46.44 -24.01
N GLN A 3 -4.60 45.78 -22.87
CA GLN A 3 -3.40 44.96 -22.68
C GLN A 3 -3.78 43.48 -22.61
N SER A 4 -3.74 42.85 -23.79
CA SER A 4 -3.00 41.62 -24.10
C SER A 4 -2.86 40.51 -23.04
N LYS A 5 -3.69 39.48 -23.21
CA LYS A 5 -3.38 38.03 -23.25
C LYS A 5 -1.97 37.58 -22.82
N GLU A 6 -1.89 36.72 -21.81
CA GLU A 6 -1.23 35.40 -21.94
C GLU A 6 -1.65 34.42 -20.82
N LYS A 7 -2.86 33.87 -20.92
CA LYS A 7 -3.23 32.66 -20.16
C LYS A 7 -2.49 31.49 -20.79
N SER A 8 -1.40 31.04 -20.16
CA SER A 8 -0.68 29.83 -20.56
C SER A 8 -1.65 28.64 -20.54
N LYS A 9 -2.04 28.18 -21.73
CA LYS A 9 -2.86 26.97 -21.90
C LYS A 9 -2.04 25.78 -21.41
N LYS A 10 -2.25 25.35 -20.16
CA LYS A 10 -1.79 24.05 -19.66
C LYS A 10 -2.33 22.97 -20.61
N LYS A 11 -1.43 22.36 -21.38
CA LYS A 11 -1.76 21.27 -22.32
C LYS A 11 -2.36 20.11 -21.52
N THR A 12 -3.62 19.81 -21.79
CA THR A 12 -4.32 18.64 -21.27
C THR A 12 -3.63 17.38 -21.78
N LYS A 13 -3.07 16.58 -20.87
CA LYS A 13 -2.48 15.28 -21.22
C LYS A 13 -3.60 14.36 -21.69
N LYS A 14 -3.43 13.72 -22.85
CA LYS A 14 -4.41 12.74 -23.37
C LYS A 14 -4.46 11.52 -22.43
N PRO A 15 -5.65 10.93 -22.20
CA PRO A 15 -5.90 9.99 -21.11
C PRO A 15 -5.10 8.67 -21.14
N TYR A 16 -4.45 8.33 -22.25
CA TYR A 16 -3.75 7.04 -22.42
C TYR A 16 -2.33 7.16 -22.97
N TYR A 17 -1.71 8.35 -22.92
CA TYR A 17 -0.33 8.51 -23.38
C TYR A 17 0.64 8.34 -22.21
N ILE A 18 0.90 7.09 -21.83
CA ILE A 18 1.96 6.73 -20.89
C ILE A 18 3.28 6.73 -21.68
N LYS A 19 4.23 7.61 -21.33
CA LYS A 19 5.56 7.57 -21.96
C LYS A 19 6.32 6.37 -21.42
N LYS A 20 7.14 5.72 -22.26
CA LYS A 20 8.00 4.61 -21.82
C LYS A 20 8.92 4.98 -20.64
N ALA A 21 9.26 6.26 -20.50
CA ALA A 21 10.04 6.79 -19.38
C ALA A 21 9.25 6.91 -18.07
N ASP A 22 7.91 6.95 -18.14
CA ASP A 22 7.00 7.03 -16.98
C ASP A 22 6.51 5.63 -16.55
N VAL A 23 6.87 4.57 -17.29
CA VAL A 23 6.55 3.17 -16.94
C VAL A 23 7.62 2.67 -15.99
N ASP A 24 7.23 2.35 -14.75
CA ASP A 24 8.12 1.77 -13.75
C ASP A 24 8.45 0.29 -14.09
N LEU A 25 9.41 0.10 -14.99
CA LEU A 25 9.88 -1.24 -15.38
C LEU A 25 10.61 -1.94 -14.24
N ASP A 26 11.26 -1.19 -13.36
CA ASP A 26 12.03 -1.75 -12.25
C ASP A 26 11.08 -2.31 -11.19
N GLY A 27 9.99 -1.59 -10.88
CA GLY A 27 8.87 -2.11 -10.09
C GLY A 27 8.31 -3.41 -10.67
N TYR A 28 8.02 -3.45 -11.98
CA TYR A 28 7.48 -4.65 -12.63
C TYR A 28 8.44 -5.86 -12.59
N ARG A 29 9.74 -5.65 -12.78
CA ARG A 29 10.75 -6.72 -12.68
C ARG A 29 10.84 -7.26 -11.26
N ASN A 30 10.77 -6.37 -10.27
CA ASN A 30 10.76 -6.74 -8.86
C ASN A 30 9.51 -7.55 -8.51
N GLU A 31 8.33 -7.19 -9.02
CA GLU A 31 7.10 -7.97 -8.82
C GLU A 31 7.20 -9.39 -9.39
N ILE A 32 7.78 -9.55 -10.58
CA ILE A 32 8.02 -10.86 -11.18
C ILE A 32 9.01 -11.67 -10.32
N GLN A 33 10.07 -11.03 -9.84
CA GLN A 33 11.06 -11.68 -8.99
C GLN A 33 10.51 -12.04 -7.61
N GLU A 34 9.63 -11.23 -7.04
CA GLU A 34 8.94 -11.49 -5.77
C GLU A 34 7.95 -12.66 -5.86
N ARG A 35 7.47 -12.99 -7.06
CA ARG A 35 6.64 -14.17 -7.29
C ARG A 35 7.42 -15.49 -7.25
N ASP A 36 8.75 -15.47 -7.30
CA ASP A 36 9.55 -16.69 -7.17
C ASP A 36 9.54 -17.20 -5.72
N PRO A 37 8.93 -18.38 -5.45
CA PRO A 37 8.80 -18.91 -4.10
C PRO A 37 10.15 -19.17 -3.43
N ALA A 38 11.19 -19.48 -4.21
CA ALA A 38 12.52 -19.75 -3.66
C ALA A 38 13.15 -18.50 -3.05
N HIS A 39 12.93 -17.34 -3.68
CA HIS A 39 13.44 -16.06 -3.18
C HIS A 39 12.70 -15.63 -1.91
N LEU A 40 11.39 -15.84 -1.84
CA LEU A 40 10.57 -15.56 -0.66
C LEU A 40 11.03 -16.36 0.57
N LEU A 41 11.30 -17.66 0.39
CA LEU A 41 11.77 -18.51 1.48
C LEU A 41 13.16 -18.11 1.97
N LYS A 42 14.09 -17.77 1.06
CA LYS A 42 15.42 -17.28 1.43
C LYS A 42 15.32 -15.98 2.23
N ARG A 43 14.52 -15.03 1.76
CA ARG A 43 14.29 -13.74 2.44
C ARG A 43 13.66 -13.96 3.82
N ALA A 44 12.67 -14.83 3.92
CA ALA A 44 12.05 -15.20 5.19
C ALA A 44 13.06 -15.82 6.16
N ALA A 45 13.87 -16.79 5.71
CA ALA A 45 14.89 -17.43 6.53
C ALA A 45 15.94 -16.44 7.04
N VAL A 46 16.39 -15.52 6.18
CA VAL A 46 17.32 -14.45 6.57
C VAL A 46 16.67 -13.49 7.56
N ALA A 47 15.42 -13.09 7.34
CA ALA A 47 14.69 -12.20 8.23
C ALA A 47 14.50 -12.81 9.63
N VAL A 48 14.09 -14.08 9.70
CA VAL A 48 13.94 -14.82 10.97
C VAL A 48 15.28 -14.93 11.70
N LYS A 49 16.36 -15.25 10.99
CA LYS A 49 17.70 -15.38 11.59
C LYS A 49 18.26 -14.05 12.10
N THR A 50 18.00 -12.96 11.38
CA THR A 50 18.60 -11.65 11.66
C THR A 50 17.77 -10.82 12.66
N SER A 51 16.47 -11.10 12.78
CA SER A 51 15.57 -10.32 13.63
C SER A 51 15.83 -10.57 15.13
N ARG A 52 16.41 -9.56 15.79
CA ARG A 52 16.59 -9.56 17.25
C ARG A 52 15.28 -9.59 18.02
N GLN A 53 14.26 -8.89 17.51
CA GLN A 53 12.93 -8.87 18.13
C GLN A 53 12.30 -10.27 18.14
N PHE A 54 12.47 -11.02 17.05
CA PHE A 54 11.98 -12.40 16.96
C PHE A 54 12.71 -13.34 17.93
N GLN A 55 14.05 -13.21 18.04
CA GLN A 55 14.84 -13.99 18.99
C GLN A 55 14.45 -13.71 20.45
N LEU A 56 14.27 -12.43 20.80
CA LEU A 56 13.81 -12.02 22.13
C LEU A 56 12.41 -12.57 22.43
N PHE A 57 11.49 -12.48 21.46
CA PHE A 57 10.17 -13.07 21.59
C PHE A 57 10.25 -14.58 21.88
N LEU A 58 11.10 -15.32 21.14
CA LEU A 58 11.28 -16.76 21.35
C LEU A 58 11.80 -17.07 22.76
N ALA A 59 12.73 -16.26 23.27
CA ALA A 59 13.26 -16.40 24.63
C ALA A 59 12.17 -16.16 25.68
N PHE A 60 11.40 -15.06 25.57
CA PHE A 60 10.28 -14.80 26.47
C PHE A 60 9.19 -15.87 26.37
N GLN A 61 8.93 -16.38 25.16
CA GLN A 61 7.98 -17.46 24.94
C GLN A 61 8.40 -18.74 25.66
N ALA A 62 9.68 -19.11 25.60
CA ALA A 62 10.21 -20.28 26.31
C ALA A 62 10.05 -20.12 27.83
N VAL A 63 10.36 -18.93 28.36
CA VAL A 63 10.15 -18.61 29.78
C VAL A 63 8.66 -18.70 30.15
N ALA A 64 7.78 -18.07 29.37
CA ALA A 64 6.34 -18.08 29.62
C ALA A 64 5.74 -19.51 29.60
N VAL A 65 6.23 -20.39 28.73
CA VAL A 65 5.85 -21.80 28.70
C VAL A 65 6.27 -22.51 29.99
N ALA A 66 7.47 -22.25 30.50
CA ALA A 66 7.94 -22.81 31.77
C ALA A 66 7.06 -22.38 32.96
N PHE A 67 6.46 -21.20 32.91
CA PHE A 67 5.50 -20.70 33.90
C PHE A 67 4.03 -21.08 33.62
N GLY A 68 3.74 -21.85 32.56
CA GLY A 68 2.38 -22.28 32.20
C GLY A 68 1.51 -21.22 31.52
N ILE A 69 2.05 -20.02 31.25
CA ILE A 69 1.34 -18.89 30.62
C ILE A 69 1.69 -18.72 29.13
N GLY A 70 2.25 -19.76 28.51
CA GLY A 70 2.74 -19.70 27.13
C GLY A 70 1.69 -19.34 26.09
N GLN A 71 0.42 -19.73 26.28
CA GLN A 71 -0.66 -19.41 25.35
C GLN A 71 -0.94 -17.91 25.27
N ILE A 72 -1.00 -17.24 26.44
CA ILE A 72 -1.26 -15.80 26.51
C ILE A 72 -0.09 -15.03 25.88
N MET A 73 1.15 -15.44 26.21
CA MET A 73 2.35 -14.83 25.65
C MET A 73 2.40 -14.97 24.11
N LEU A 74 1.95 -16.11 23.58
CA LEU A 74 1.87 -16.35 22.15
C LEU A 74 0.88 -15.39 21.47
N CYS A 75 -0.31 -15.21 22.04
CA CYS A 75 -1.32 -14.28 21.50
C CYS A 75 -0.82 -12.84 21.48
N ILE A 76 -0.21 -12.38 22.57
CA ILE A 76 0.37 -11.03 22.66
C ILE A 76 1.52 -10.86 21.67
N GLY A 77 2.38 -11.88 21.55
CA GLY A 77 3.47 -11.89 20.59
C GLY A 77 3.03 -11.77 19.14
N LEU A 78 1.97 -12.48 18.76
CA LEU A 78 1.37 -12.38 17.42
C LEU A 78 0.84 -10.98 17.14
N LEU A 79 0.09 -10.40 18.08
CA LEU A 79 -0.41 -9.03 17.94
C LEU A 79 0.74 -8.02 17.80
N TRP A 80 1.78 -8.16 18.62
CA TRP A 80 2.97 -7.33 18.53
C TRP A 80 3.67 -7.49 17.18
N MET A 81 3.82 -8.72 16.67
CA MET A 81 4.42 -8.96 15.36
C MET A 81 3.63 -8.33 14.23
N PHE A 82 2.30 -8.41 14.25
CA PHE A 82 1.48 -7.73 13.24
C PHE A 82 1.67 -6.22 13.29
N TYR A 83 1.69 -5.63 14.48
CA TYR A 83 1.92 -4.20 14.64
C TYR A 83 3.33 -3.80 14.18
N ALA A 84 4.37 -4.48 14.64
CA ALA A 84 5.76 -4.18 14.27
C ALA A 84 6.07 -4.45 12.79
N ASN A 85 5.37 -5.39 12.16
CA ASN A 85 5.47 -5.65 10.72
C ASN A 85 4.60 -4.71 9.88
N THR A 86 3.67 -3.97 10.50
CA THR A 86 2.88 -2.96 9.80
C THR A 86 3.84 -1.88 9.32
N GLY A 87 4.25 -2.00 8.06
CA GLY A 87 5.20 -1.11 7.43
C GLY A 87 4.62 0.28 7.23
N ASN A 88 5.49 1.24 6.96
CA ASN A 88 5.06 2.55 6.51
C ASN A 88 4.72 2.50 5.02
N ARG A 89 3.62 3.16 4.65
CA ARG A 89 3.27 3.38 3.24
C ARG A 89 4.37 4.18 2.55
N LYS A 90 4.65 3.88 1.28
CA LYS A 90 5.57 4.71 0.49
C LYS A 90 4.94 6.11 0.32
N PRO A 91 5.73 7.19 0.40
CA PRO A 91 5.20 8.54 0.23
C PRO A 91 4.60 8.69 -1.17
N GLY A 92 3.33 9.10 -1.25
CA GLY A 92 2.59 9.28 -2.50
C GLY A 92 1.83 8.05 -3.00
N GLU A 93 1.87 6.91 -2.29
CA GLU A 93 1.10 5.73 -2.64
C GLU A 93 -0.37 5.90 -2.23
N LYS A 94 -1.28 5.98 -3.21
CA LYS A 94 -2.72 6.09 -2.94
C LYS A 94 -3.23 4.82 -2.25
N SER A 95 -4.00 4.99 -1.19
CA SER A 95 -4.69 3.91 -0.52
C SER A 95 -5.81 3.33 -1.38
N ALA A 96 -6.07 2.04 -1.18
CA ALA A 96 -7.20 1.32 -1.80
C ALA A 96 -8.58 1.85 -1.39
N TYR A 97 -8.66 2.73 -0.38
CA TYR A 97 -9.88 3.44 -0.02
C TYR A 97 -9.60 4.94 -0.03
N SER A 98 -10.46 5.70 -0.68
CA SER A 98 -10.33 7.16 -0.82
C SER A 98 -10.29 7.87 0.55
N LEU A 99 -10.95 7.34 1.58
CA LEU A 99 -10.94 7.89 2.94
C LEU A 99 -9.53 8.02 3.56
N PHE A 100 -8.59 7.17 3.14
CA PHE A 100 -7.22 7.18 3.66
C PHE A 100 -6.24 7.94 2.76
N ASN A 101 -6.70 8.53 1.65
CA ASN A 101 -5.91 9.43 0.81
C ASN A 101 -5.94 10.86 1.38
N GLU A 102 -4.87 11.62 1.16
CA GLU A 102 -4.90 13.06 1.38
C GLU A 102 -6.05 13.68 0.59
N ASN A 103 -6.81 14.57 1.24
CA ASN A 103 -7.98 15.26 0.68
C ASN A 103 -9.14 14.36 0.22
N VAL A 104 -9.20 13.09 0.66
CA VAL A 104 -10.24 12.14 0.22
C VAL A 104 -10.27 12.02 -1.30
N GLU A 105 -9.07 12.00 -1.91
CA GLU A 105 -8.97 11.87 -3.36
C GLU A 105 -9.57 10.55 -3.83
N ALA A 106 -10.40 10.63 -4.87
CA ALA A 106 -10.95 9.47 -5.53
C ALA A 106 -9.82 8.59 -6.08
N ILE A 107 -10.03 7.27 -5.99
CA ILE A 107 -9.11 6.29 -6.52
C ILE A 107 -9.23 6.32 -8.04
N ASP A 108 -8.11 6.17 -8.73
CA ASP A 108 -8.12 6.12 -10.19
C ASP A 108 -8.91 4.89 -10.66
N GLY A 109 -9.92 5.11 -11.50
CA GLY A 109 -10.88 4.07 -11.90
C GLY A 109 -12.07 3.83 -10.95
N ALA A 110 -12.18 4.56 -9.83
CA ALA A 110 -13.40 4.51 -9.01
C ALA A 110 -14.58 5.16 -9.75
N THR A 111 -15.78 4.58 -9.61
CA THR A 111 -17.00 5.11 -10.20
C THR A 111 -17.30 6.51 -9.66
N ASN A 112 -17.44 7.49 -10.57
CA ASN A 112 -17.84 8.83 -10.19
C ASN A 112 -19.33 8.83 -9.81
N LEU A 113 -19.60 8.79 -8.51
CA LEU A 113 -20.96 8.71 -7.96
C LEU A 113 -21.83 9.91 -8.35
N GLU A 114 -21.24 11.08 -8.53
CA GLU A 114 -21.98 12.29 -8.91
C GLU A 114 -22.46 12.22 -10.37
N TYR A 115 -21.63 11.66 -11.25
CA TYR A 115 -22.02 11.33 -12.62
C TYR A 115 -23.11 10.25 -12.64
N LEU A 116 -22.91 9.18 -11.85
CA LEU A 116 -23.90 8.09 -11.74
C LEU A 116 -25.27 8.60 -11.27
N ASP A 117 -25.32 9.44 -10.23
CA ASP A 117 -26.58 10.01 -9.72
C ASP A 117 -27.28 10.90 -10.74
N ARG A 118 -26.49 11.70 -11.49
CA ARG A 118 -27.03 12.54 -12.58
C ARG A 118 -27.65 11.69 -13.68
N GLU A 119 -26.99 10.62 -14.10
CA GLU A 119 -27.49 9.71 -15.13
C GLU A 119 -28.76 8.97 -14.66
N MET A 120 -28.81 8.52 -13.40
CA MET A 120 -30.01 7.90 -12.82
C MET A 120 -31.20 8.86 -12.81
N ARG A 121 -30.99 10.11 -12.36
CA ARG A 121 -32.05 11.13 -12.35
C ARG A 121 -32.54 11.48 -13.74
N ARG A 122 -31.66 11.53 -14.74
CA ARG A 122 -32.01 11.78 -16.14
C ARG A 122 -32.87 10.69 -16.77
N GLN A 123 -32.79 9.45 -16.27
CA GLN A 123 -33.63 8.35 -16.76
C GLN A 123 -34.99 8.29 -16.06
N LEU A 124 -35.10 8.85 -14.86
CA LEU A 124 -36.32 8.84 -14.05
C LEU A 124 -37.26 10.03 -14.34
N TYR A 125 -36.74 11.13 -14.90
CA TYR A 125 -37.50 12.33 -15.29
C TYR A 125 -37.32 12.63 -16.77
#